data_AF-A0A9P5H0X1-F1
#
_entry.id   AF-A0A9P5H0X1-F1
#
_cell.length_a   1.000
_cell.length_b   1.000
_cell.length_c   1.000
_cell.angle_alpha   90.00
_cell.angle_beta   90.00
_cell.angle_gamma   90.00
#
_symmetry.space_group_name_H-M   'P 1'
#
loop_
_entity.id
_entity.type
_entity.pdbx_description
1 polymer ?
#
loop_
_entity_poly.entity_id
_entity_poly.type
_entity_poly.pdbx_seq_one_letter_code
_entity_poly.pdbx_strand_id
1 'polypeptide(L)'
;MDSFLGLDLSRNYSYFTVPVAFFSAAFPHAYSVSLSRVHFDNANPRNHQETIAKSETLDKVTQQCMLRAKAASANGFETLGFYAAAVVAANVAGVDAPTLNVLTLGYIISRIFYNFTYIWLQKNRNLARLRSLSWVAGIALVVTLWIKAGNKAL
;
A
#
# COMPACT_ATOMS: atom_id res chain seq x y z
N MET A 1 -25.95 14.82 -9.51
CA MET A 1 -25.09 13.64 -9.77
C MET A 1 -23.82 13.87 -8.98
N ASP A 2 -23.60 13.09 -7.94
CA ASP A 2 -22.53 13.32 -6.97
C ASP A 2 -21.18 12.90 -7.57
N SER A 3 -20.55 13.84 -8.27
CA SER A 3 -19.21 13.71 -8.80
C SER A 3 -18.21 13.97 -7.67
N PHE A 4 -17.34 13.00 -7.40
CA PHE A 4 -16.17 13.19 -6.54
C PHE A 4 -14.92 13.07 -7.41
N LEU A 5 -14.13 14.14 -7.50
CA LEU A 5 -12.94 14.23 -8.36
C LEU A 5 -13.20 13.96 -9.85
N GLY A 6 -14.43 14.23 -10.34
CA GLY A 6 -14.80 13.95 -11.74
C GLY A 6 -15.26 12.52 -12.00
N LEU A 7 -15.28 11.66 -10.98
CA LEU A 7 -15.77 10.29 -11.06
C LEU A 7 -17.25 10.21 -10.70
N ASP A 8 -18.01 9.47 -11.51
CA ASP A 8 -19.41 9.11 -11.23
C ASP A 8 -19.45 7.96 -10.24
N LEU A 9 -19.61 8.27 -8.95
CA LEU A 9 -19.59 7.28 -7.87
C LEU A 9 -20.73 6.25 -7.92
N SER A 10 -21.72 6.42 -8.80
CA SER A 10 -22.75 5.39 -9.04
C SER A 10 -22.19 4.17 -9.77
N ARG A 11 -21.09 4.34 -10.52
CA ARG A 11 -20.35 3.25 -11.17
C ARG A 11 -19.41 2.59 -10.19
N ASN A 12 -19.21 1.29 -10.34
CA ASN A 12 -18.36 0.54 -9.44
C ASN A 12 -16.91 0.53 -9.93
N TYR A 13 -16.04 1.29 -9.25
CA TYR A 13 -14.60 1.35 -9.54
C TYR A 13 -13.75 0.49 -8.59
N SER A 14 -14.38 -0.13 -7.59
CA SER A 14 -13.68 -0.81 -6.50
C SER A 14 -12.73 -1.91 -6.99
N TYR A 15 -13.09 -2.65 -8.04
CA TYR A 15 -12.19 -3.66 -8.62
C TYR A 15 -10.87 -3.10 -9.16
N PHE A 16 -10.89 -1.90 -9.77
CA PHE A 16 -9.69 -1.28 -10.32
C PHE A 16 -8.71 -0.84 -9.23
N THR A 17 -9.18 -0.68 -7.99
CA THR A 17 -8.30 -0.34 -6.88
C THR A 17 -7.41 -1.50 -6.47
N VAL A 18 -7.76 -2.77 -6.76
CA VAL A 18 -6.94 -3.94 -6.42
C VAL A 18 -5.60 -3.94 -7.18
N PRO A 19 -5.55 -3.80 -8.53
CA PRO A 19 -4.28 -3.66 -9.22
C PRO A 19 -3.53 -2.38 -8.81
N VAL A 20 -4.23 -1.28 -8.51
CA VAL A 20 -3.57 -0.06 -7.99
C VAL A 20 -2.90 -0.34 -6.64
N ALA A 21 -3.53 -1.10 -5.74
CA ALA A 21 -2.94 -1.52 -4.47
C ALA A 21 -1.70 -2.41 -4.69
N PHE A 22 -1.78 -3.35 -5.64
CA PHE A 22 -0.63 -4.19 -6.00
C PHE A 22 0.55 -3.35 -6.47
N PHE A 23 0.35 -2.44 -7.43
CA PHE A 23 1.43 -1.57 -7.93
C PHE A 23 1.93 -0.59 -6.86
N SER A 24 1.05 -0.10 -5.99
CA SER A 24 1.44 0.70 -4.83
C SER A 24 2.31 -0.08 -3.84
N ALA A 25 2.06 -1.37 -3.63
CA ALA A 25 2.92 -2.25 -2.81
C ALA A 25 4.25 -2.60 -3.51
N ALA A 26 4.25 -2.74 -4.84
CA ALA A 26 5.46 -3.02 -5.62
C ALA A 26 6.39 -1.81 -5.77
N PHE A 27 5.83 -0.59 -5.83
CA PHE A 27 6.56 0.63 -6.10
C PHE A 27 7.75 0.89 -5.15
N PRO A 28 7.63 0.76 -3.81
CA PRO A 28 8.76 0.94 -2.91
C PRO A 28 9.93 -0.03 -3.20
N HIS A 29 9.64 -1.27 -3.59
CA HIS A 29 10.70 -2.20 -3.99
C HIS A 29 11.39 -1.74 -5.28
N ALA A 30 10.63 -1.37 -6.31
CA ALA A 30 11.18 -0.84 -7.56
C ALA A 30 12.03 0.42 -7.32
N TYR A 31 11.59 1.31 -6.42
CA TYR A 31 12.36 2.47 -5.99
C TYR A 31 13.66 2.08 -5.28
N SER A 32 13.63 1.06 -4.41
CA SER A 32 14.85 0.54 -3.80
C SER A 32 15.81 -0.07 -4.82
N VAL A 33 15.31 -0.69 -5.89
CA VAL A 33 16.14 -1.28 -6.95
C VAL A 33 16.77 -0.20 -7.82
N SER A 34 16.03 0.86 -8.17
CA SER A 34 16.58 1.98 -8.94
C SER A 34 17.68 2.72 -8.18
N LEU A 35 17.59 2.80 -6.85
CA LEU A 35 18.62 3.38 -6.00
C LEU A 35 19.87 2.51 -5.84
N SER A 36 19.75 1.17 -5.93
CA SER A 36 20.90 0.27 -5.73
C SER A 36 21.94 0.31 -6.84
N ARG A 37 21.61 0.83 -8.03
CA ARG A 37 22.51 0.83 -9.20
C ARG A 37 23.09 -0.58 -9.45
N VAL A 38 24.38 -0.77 -9.19
CA VAL A 38 25.12 -2.04 -9.40
C VAL A 38 24.92 -3.08 -8.30
N HIS A 39 24.27 -2.72 -7.18
CA HIS A 39 24.09 -3.60 -6.02
C HIS A 39 22.83 -4.48 -6.08
N PHE A 40 22.11 -4.50 -7.20
CA PHE A 40 20.96 -5.40 -7.40
C PHE A 40 21.36 -6.61 -8.23
N ASP A 41 21.38 -7.77 -7.60
CA ASP A 41 21.56 -9.05 -8.28
C ASP A 41 20.20 -9.61 -8.71
N ASN A 42 19.93 -9.58 -10.02
CA ASN A 42 18.68 -10.09 -10.58
C ASN A 42 18.60 -11.63 -10.56
N ALA A 43 19.73 -12.34 -10.44
CA ALA A 43 19.72 -13.79 -10.26
C ALA A 43 19.33 -14.17 -8.82
N ASN A 44 19.64 -13.31 -7.83
CA ASN A 44 19.31 -13.52 -6.42
C ASN A 44 18.57 -12.31 -5.79
N PRO A 45 17.41 -11.90 -6.31
CA PRO A 45 16.74 -10.64 -5.92
C PRO A 45 16.24 -10.63 -4.48
N ARG A 46 16.13 -11.81 -3.85
CA ARG A 46 15.73 -11.96 -2.44
C ARG A 46 16.84 -11.52 -1.48
N ASN A 47 18.10 -11.64 -1.88
CA ASN A 47 19.24 -11.23 -1.06
C ASN A 47 19.46 -9.72 -1.08
N HIS A 48 18.70 -8.97 -1.90
CA HIS A 48 18.87 -7.53 -2.08
C HIS A 48 18.94 -6.74 -0.77
N GLN A 49 18.08 -7.07 0.19
CA GLN A 49 18.06 -6.39 1.48
C GLN A 49 19.36 -6.61 2.28
N GLU A 50 19.91 -7.81 2.23
CA GLU A 50 21.17 -8.15 2.87
C GLU A 50 22.36 -7.49 2.16
N THR A 51 22.35 -7.48 0.82
CA THR A 51 23.35 -6.79 0.01
C THR A 51 23.40 -5.30 0.34
N ILE A 52 22.23 -4.65 0.46
CA ILE A 52 22.15 -3.24 0.89
C ILE A 52 22.74 -3.06 2.29
N ALA A 53 22.35 -3.92 3.24
CA ALA A 53 22.78 -3.81 4.64
C ALA A 53 24.29 -3.98 4.84
N LYS A 54 24.93 -4.84 4.02
CA LYS A 54 26.38 -5.10 4.08
C LYS A 54 27.23 -4.17 3.21
N SER A 55 26.60 -3.32 2.40
CA SER A 55 27.33 -2.45 1.47
C SER A 55 28.10 -1.35 2.22
N GLU A 56 29.43 -1.36 2.10
CA GLU A 56 30.30 -0.30 2.64
C GLU A 56 30.40 0.92 1.71
N THR A 57 30.06 0.74 0.43
CA THR A 57 30.13 1.78 -0.62
C THR A 57 28.92 2.72 -0.64
N LEU A 58 27.80 2.35 -0.03
CA LEU A 58 26.58 3.15 -0.01
C LEU A 58 26.62 4.11 1.17
N ASP A 59 26.25 5.37 0.94
CA ASP A 59 26.07 6.30 2.04
C ASP A 59 24.93 5.83 2.96
N LYS A 60 25.06 6.07 4.26
CA LYS A 60 24.10 5.60 5.27
C LYS A 60 22.69 6.14 5.03
N VAL A 61 22.53 7.33 4.48
CA VAL A 61 21.20 7.93 4.26
C VAL A 61 20.47 7.20 3.15
N THR A 62 21.14 6.92 2.04
CA THR A 62 20.60 6.14 0.92
C THR A 62 20.34 4.70 1.34
N GLN A 63 21.27 4.06 2.04
CA GLN A 63 21.10 2.70 2.57
C GLN A 63 19.83 2.59 3.43
N GLN A 64 19.64 3.50 4.40
CA GLN A 64 18.45 3.52 5.24
C GLN A 64 17.17 3.86 4.47
N CYS A 65 17.25 4.66 3.40
CA CYS A 65 16.11 4.91 2.51
C CYS A 65 15.65 3.61 1.81
N MET A 66 16.60 2.86 1.24
CA MET A 66 16.35 1.62 0.53
C MET A 66 15.77 0.53 1.46
N LEU A 67 16.33 0.37 2.66
CA LEU A 67 15.81 -0.56 3.66
C LEU A 67 14.37 -0.21 4.08
N ARG A 68 14.06 1.08 4.26
CA ARG A 68 12.69 1.55 4.54
C ARG A 68 11.75 1.27 3.38
N ALA A 69 12.19 1.46 2.13
CA ALA A 69 11.40 1.16 0.95
C ALA A 69 11.12 -0.35 0.80
N LYS A 70 12.10 -1.21 1.09
CA LYS A 70 11.91 -2.67 1.15
C LYS A 70 10.89 -3.07 2.21
N ALA A 71 11.00 -2.51 3.42
CA ALA A 71 10.04 -2.76 4.50
C ALA A 71 8.62 -2.28 4.15
N ALA A 72 8.49 -1.12 3.51
CA ALA A 72 7.19 -0.60 3.06
C ALA A 72 6.54 -1.51 1.99
N SER A 73 7.34 -2.04 1.05
CA SER A 73 6.85 -2.99 0.05
C SER A 73 6.36 -4.29 0.68
N ALA A 74 7.17 -4.90 1.56
CA ALA A 74 6.80 -6.11 2.28
C ALA A 74 5.48 -5.93 3.04
N ASN A 75 5.34 -4.83 3.79
CA ASN A 75 4.11 -4.52 4.50
C ASN A 75 2.90 -4.35 3.58
N GLY A 76 3.09 -3.76 2.39
CA GLY A 76 2.02 -3.64 1.40
C GLY A 76 1.53 -5.00 0.92
N PHE A 77 2.44 -5.94 0.66
CA PHE A 77 2.10 -7.29 0.23
C PHE A 77 1.48 -8.14 1.34
N GLU A 78 1.89 -7.98 2.60
CA GLU A 78 1.29 -8.65 3.76
C GLU A 78 -0.22 -8.36 3.89
N THR A 79 -0.65 -7.12 3.60
CA THR A 79 -2.05 -6.71 3.73
C THR A 79 -2.85 -6.82 2.43
N LEU A 80 -2.19 -7.07 1.30
CA LEU A 80 -2.82 -7.05 -0.03
C LEU A 80 -3.89 -8.14 -0.17
N GLY A 81 -3.62 -9.35 0.32
CA GLY A 81 -4.58 -10.46 0.27
C GLY A 81 -5.85 -10.15 1.06
N PHE A 82 -5.69 -9.61 2.27
CA PHE A 82 -6.83 -9.21 3.12
C PHE A 82 -7.68 -8.12 2.46
N TYR A 83 -7.04 -7.15 1.79
CA TYR A 83 -7.71 -6.10 1.04
C TYR A 83 -8.46 -6.64 -0.19
N ALA A 84 -7.77 -7.37 -1.06
CA ALA A 84 -8.34 -7.87 -2.30
C ALA A 84 -9.54 -8.79 -2.04
N ALA A 85 -9.44 -9.65 -1.03
CA ALA A 85 -10.53 -10.50 -0.60
C ALA A 85 -11.72 -9.69 -0.07
N ALA A 86 -11.49 -8.61 0.70
CA ALA A 86 -12.56 -7.73 1.18
C ALA A 86 -13.31 -7.04 0.04
N VAL A 87 -12.59 -6.57 -0.99
CA VAL A 87 -13.19 -5.94 -2.18
C VAL A 87 -14.09 -6.94 -2.90
N VAL A 88 -13.60 -8.14 -3.18
CA VAL A 88 -14.38 -9.18 -3.85
C VAL A 88 -15.58 -9.59 -3.01
N ALA A 89 -15.40 -9.84 -1.71
CA ALA A 89 -16.48 -10.24 -0.82
C ALA A 89 -17.59 -9.19 -0.72
N ALA A 90 -17.24 -7.91 -0.55
CA ALA A 90 -18.22 -6.83 -0.46
C ALA A 90 -18.97 -6.61 -1.78
N ASN A 91 -18.30 -6.81 -2.92
CA ASN A 91 -18.96 -6.79 -4.22
C ASN A 91 -19.94 -7.95 -4.40
N VAL A 92 -19.51 -9.18 -4.10
CA VAL A 92 -20.35 -10.39 -4.21
C VAL A 92 -21.57 -10.30 -3.29
N ALA A 93 -21.40 -9.75 -2.09
CA ALA A 93 -22.50 -9.51 -1.15
C ALA A 93 -23.47 -8.39 -1.59
N GLY A 94 -23.15 -7.61 -2.64
CA GLY A 94 -24.01 -6.53 -3.11
C GLY A 94 -24.00 -5.28 -2.22
N VAL A 95 -22.84 -4.93 -1.64
CA VAL A 95 -22.63 -3.60 -1.06
C VAL A 95 -22.72 -2.54 -2.16
N ASP A 96 -23.32 -1.39 -1.85
CA ASP A 96 -23.55 -0.33 -2.83
C ASP A 96 -22.25 0.26 -3.40
N ALA A 97 -22.26 0.60 -4.69
CA ALA A 97 -21.09 1.11 -5.41
C ALA A 97 -20.47 2.38 -4.80
N PRO A 98 -21.25 3.40 -4.36
CA PRO A 98 -20.68 4.58 -3.72
C PRO A 98 -19.87 4.23 -2.46
N THR A 99 -20.40 3.36 -1.60
CA THR A 99 -19.69 2.89 -0.40
C THR A 99 -18.42 2.12 -0.76
N LEU A 100 -18.50 1.19 -1.71
CA LEU A 100 -17.34 0.44 -2.19
C LEU A 100 -16.24 1.38 -2.70
N ASN A 101 -16.59 2.37 -3.52
CA ASN A 101 -15.65 3.35 -4.07
C ASN A 101 -14.98 4.18 -2.98
N VAL A 102 -15.74 4.71 -2.03
CA VAL A 102 -15.19 5.54 -0.94
C VAL A 102 -14.20 4.74 -0.09
N LEU A 103 -14.56 3.52 0.31
CA LEU A 103 -13.71 2.70 1.18
C LEU A 103 -12.44 2.25 0.46
N THR A 104 -12.56 1.80 -0.79
CA THR A 104 -11.42 1.32 -1.58
C THR A 104 -10.48 2.46 -1.99
N LEU A 105 -11.00 3.61 -2.44
CA LEU A 105 -10.18 4.79 -2.73
C LEU A 105 -9.50 5.31 -1.46
N GLY A 106 -10.21 5.35 -0.33
CA GLY A 106 -9.63 5.70 0.97
C GLY A 106 -8.46 4.81 1.34
N TYR A 107 -8.56 3.49 1.09
CA TYR A 107 -7.47 2.55 1.32
C TYR A 107 -6.26 2.86 0.42
N ILE A 108 -6.47 3.12 -0.87
CA ILE A 108 -5.39 3.49 -1.80
C ILE A 108 -4.68 4.77 -1.34
N ILE A 109 -5.42 5.80 -0.96
CA ILE A 109 -4.87 7.06 -0.45
C ILE A 109 -4.03 6.79 0.82
N SER A 110 -4.56 6.00 1.76
CA SER A 110 -3.83 5.56 2.95
C SER A 110 -2.54 4.83 2.60
N ARG A 111 -2.53 3.95 1.60
CA ARG A 111 -1.32 3.22 1.18
C ARG A 111 -0.28 4.13 0.54
N ILE A 112 -0.70 5.07 -0.31
CA ILE A 112 0.20 6.07 -0.90
C ILE A 112 0.82 6.94 0.19
N PHE A 113 0.01 7.43 1.14
CA PHE A 113 0.48 8.24 2.26
C PHE A 113 1.40 7.45 3.21
N TYR A 114 1.09 6.19 3.49
CA TYR A 114 1.94 5.28 4.27
C TYR A 114 3.32 5.12 3.61
N ASN A 115 3.35 4.76 2.33
CA ASN A 115 4.59 4.58 1.58
C ASN A 115 5.41 5.87 1.54
N PHE A 116 4.75 7.00 1.27
CA PHE A 116 5.41 8.31 1.25
C PHE A 116 6.04 8.66 2.60
N THR A 117 5.28 8.43 3.67
CA THR A 117 5.76 8.69 5.04
C THR A 117 6.96 7.82 5.39
N TYR A 118 6.89 6.53 5.09
CA TYR A 118 7.94 5.57 5.43
C TYR A 118 9.26 5.91 4.71
N ILE A 119 9.20 6.14 3.41
CA ILE A 119 10.39 6.31 2.56
C ILE A 119 11.02 7.68 2.78
N TRP A 120 10.23 8.76 2.76
CA TRP A 120 10.77 10.12 2.72
C TRP A 120 10.68 10.86 4.04
N LEU A 121 9.55 10.80 4.76
CA LEU A 121 9.34 11.61 5.98
C LEU A 121 9.99 11.01 7.21
N GLN A 122 10.05 9.68 7.30
CA GLN A 122 10.57 8.97 8.48
C GLN A 122 12.10 9.15 8.69
N LYS A 123 12.76 9.94 7.84
CA LYS A 123 14.08 10.52 8.17
C LYS A 123 14.01 11.28 9.50
N ASN A 124 12.89 11.97 9.75
CA ASN A 124 12.55 12.50 11.05
C ASN A 124 11.76 11.44 11.83
N ARG A 125 12.37 10.87 12.87
CA ARG A 125 11.76 9.82 13.71
C ARG A 125 10.43 10.25 14.34
N ASN A 126 10.21 11.54 14.57
CA ASN A 126 8.95 12.04 15.13
C ASN A 126 7.75 11.82 14.20
N LEU A 127 8.00 11.74 12.89
CA LEU A 127 6.97 11.50 11.87
C LEU A 127 6.65 10.00 11.69
N ALA A 128 7.35 9.09 12.38
CA ALA A 128 7.07 7.66 12.32
C ALA A 128 5.65 7.31 12.83
N ARG A 129 5.05 8.14 13.68
CA ARG A 129 3.68 7.97 14.16
C ARG A 129 2.65 8.13 13.04
N LEU A 130 2.90 9.02 12.07
CA LEU A 130 1.99 9.24 10.93
C LEU A 130 1.86 7.98 10.08
N ARG A 131 2.95 7.22 9.92
CA ARG A 131 2.94 5.93 9.23
C ARG A 131 2.00 4.94 9.94
N SER A 132 2.13 4.80 11.27
CA SER A 132 1.27 3.89 12.04
C SER A 132 -0.20 4.31 11.97
N LEU A 133 -0.49 5.61 12.09
CA LEU A 133 -1.85 6.13 11.96
C LEU A 133 -2.44 5.86 10.57
N SER A 134 -1.66 6.09 9.50
CA SER A 134 -2.07 5.78 8.13
C SER A 134 -2.40 4.31 7.97
N TRP A 135 -1.56 3.43 8.52
CA TRP A 135 -1.76 1.99 8.45
C TRP A 135 -3.04 1.56 9.16
N VAL A 136 -3.25 2.03 10.40
CA VAL A 136 -4.47 1.73 11.16
C VAL A 136 -5.72 2.22 10.43
N ALA A 137 -5.69 3.44 9.88
CA ALA A 137 -6.79 3.96 9.08
C ALA A 137 -7.07 3.09 7.84
N GLY A 138 -6.01 2.67 7.13
CA GLY A 138 -6.13 1.78 5.97
C GLY A 138 -6.76 0.43 6.34
N ILE A 139 -6.29 -0.20 7.41
CA ILE A 139 -6.83 -1.48 7.89
C ILE A 139 -8.27 -1.34 8.37
N ALA A 140 -8.61 -0.25 9.07
CA ALA A 140 -9.99 0.01 9.48
C ALA A 140 -10.95 0.08 8.28
N LEU A 141 -10.52 0.66 7.15
CA LEU A 141 -11.29 0.68 5.90
C LEU A 141 -11.50 -0.74 5.33
N VAL A 142 -10.46 -1.59 5.36
CA VAL A 142 -10.57 -3.00 4.92
C VAL A 142 -11.50 -3.80 5.82
N VAL A 143 -11.40 -3.63 7.13
CA VAL A 143 -12.31 -4.27 8.10
C VAL A 143 -13.75 -3.78 7.88
N THR A 144 -13.94 -2.50 7.57
CA THR A 144 -15.26 -1.96 7.25
C THR A 144 -15.87 -2.59 6.00
N LEU A 145 -15.06 -2.87 4.96
CA LEU A 145 -15.52 -3.63 3.78
C LEU A 145 -16.02 -5.02 4.18
N TRP A 146 -15.27 -5.75 5.01
CA TRP A 146 -15.68 -7.07 5.51
C TRP A 146 -16.96 -7.02 6.33
N ILE A 147 -17.09 -6.07 7.24
CA ILE A 147 -18.31 -5.91 8.07
C ILE A 147 -19.51 -5.62 7.16
N LYS A 148 -19.36 -4.73 6.17
CA LYS A 148 -20.45 -4.41 5.23
C LYS A 148 -20.83 -5.60 4.36
N ALA A 149 -19.85 -6.39 3.92
CA ALA A 149 -20.09 -7.65 3.21
C ALA A 149 -20.89 -8.62 4.07
N GLY A 150 -20.47 -8.83 5.33
CA GLY A 150 -21.16 -9.71 6.28
C GLY A 150 -22.59 -9.27 6.55
N ASN A 151 -22.81 -7.98 6.80
CA ASN A 151 -24.16 -7.42 7.05
C ASN A 151 -25.11 -7.56 5.85
N LYS A 152 -24.59 -7.67 4.63
CA LYS A 152 -25.40 -7.90 3.42
C LYS A 152 -25.72 -9.38 3.18
N ALA A 153 -24.94 -10.28 3.77
CA ALA A 153 -25.08 -11.73 3.62
C ALA A 153 -25.98 -12.37 4.70
N LEU A 154 -26.38 -11.60 5.71
CA LEU A 154 -27.39 -11.95 6.71
C LEU A 154 -28.79 -11.60 6.20
#